data_AF-A0A1C5IS78-F1
#
_entry.id   AF-A0A1C5IS78-F1
#
_cell.length_a   1.000
_cell.length_b   1.000
_cell.length_c   1.000
_cell.angle_alpha   90.00
_cell.angle_beta   90.00
_cell.angle_gamma   90.00
#
_symmetry.space_group_name_H-M   'P 1'
#
loop_
_entity.id
_entity.type
_entity.pdbx_description
1 polymer ?
#
loop_
_entity_poly.entity_id
_entity_poly.type
_entity_poly.pdbx_seq_one_letter_code
_entity_poly.pdbx_strand_id
1 'polypeptide(L)'
;MIRPFDLWGQRGWCNQEVVGESNYAKEIRGVLGADFKPYGSEVEKDVRLIPEPTNRFDPHAVRVVHGEQTLGYLPKDQAKVYSPPLTALVNQGWTPQVRARIWGRQDENWDGRRRPQFVGSVALDLADPHMIVPANMPPADLHVMLPQGRAVQVTGEEKHMTHLAQLVSPQGECWIYVTLHQVEQQRARSTRTLVEVRVNGEPAGTLSPATSAEMLPVLAHLSELGMLTAARAVLKGNRVKADVTLNVCKASSLTDAWLDAPPAAEGARPAQQPTTGSPGRDVAPVQQWRFVVPPGWPPPPPGWVPPQGWRPDPSWPPAPDDWQFWVGA
;
A
#
# COMPACT_ATOMS: atom_id res chain seq x y z
N MET A 1 1.82 12.52 -15.05
CA MET A 1 3.01 12.33 -14.19
C MET A 1 2.88 10.95 -13.59
N ILE A 2 3.78 10.02 -13.90
CA ILE A 2 3.67 8.62 -13.42
C ILE A 2 4.40 8.54 -12.08
N ARG A 3 3.70 8.13 -11.02
CA ARG A 3 4.24 8.09 -9.66
C ARG A 3 4.91 6.73 -9.39
N PRO A 4 6.16 6.67 -8.92
CA PRO A 4 6.76 5.39 -8.56
C PRO A 4 5.98 4.76 -7.39
N PHE A 5 5.85 3.44 -7.43
CA PHE A 5 5.27 2.63 -6.37
C PHE A 5 6.26 1.53 -6.02
N ASP A 6 6.90 1.65 -4.87
CA ASP A 6 7.77 0.59 -4.36
C ASP A 6 6.90 -0.60 -3.96
N LEU A 7 7.09 -1.72 -4.65
CA LEU A 7 6.38 -2.96 -4.37
C LEU A 7 6.67 -3.42 -2.93
N TRP A 8 5.65 -3.99 -2.29
CA TRP A 8 5.73 -4.42 -0.91
C TRP A 8 6.33 -5.82 -0.79
N GLY A 9 6.64 -6.22 0.44
CA GLY A 9 7.12 -7.56 0.75
C GLY A 9 8.59 -7.83 0.41
N GLN A 10 9.34 -6.85 -0.11
CA GLN A 10 10.79 -6.93 -0.33
C GLN A 10 11.51 -7.34 0.98
N ARG A 11 12.37 -8.35 0.91
CA ARG A 11 13.05 -8.95 2.09
C ARG A 11 14.55 -8.68 2.13
N GLY A 12 15.07 -7.91 1.19
CA GLY A 12 16.50 -7.68 0.98
C GLY A 12 17.21 -8.84 0.28
N TRP A 13 16.47 -9.80 -0.27
CA TRP A 13 17.03 -10.95 -0.98
C TRP A 13 16.48 -11.03 -2.39
N CYS A 14 17.34 -10.81 -3.38
CA CYS A 14 16.99 -10.94 -4.79
C CYS A 14 17.02 -12.42 -5.23
N ASN A 15 15.85 -13.07 -5.35
CA ASN A 15 15.73 -14.47 -5.77
C ASN A 15 14.96 -14.67 -7.08
N GLN A 16 14.28 -13.64 -7.59
CA GLN A 16 13.56 -13.73 -8.85
C GLN A 16 14.51 -13.36 -10.00
N GLU A 17 15.05 -14.37 -10.67
CA GLU A 17 15.89 -14.18 -11.85
C GLU A 17 15.09 -13.55 -12.99
N VAL A 18 15.78 -12.68 -13.74
CA VAL A 18 15.33 -12.14 -15.01
C VAL A 18 15.76 -13.10 -16.12
N VAL A 19 15.11 -13.02 -17.29
CA VAL A 19 15.51 -13.79 -18.47
C VAL A 19 15.71 -12.87 -19.68
N GLY A 20 16.52 -13.34 -20.62
CA GLY A 20 16.80 -12.64 -21.87
C GLY A 20 17.90 -11.58 -21.74
N GLU A 21 18.65 -11.57 -20.64
CA GLU A 21 19.74 -10.63 -20.35
C GLU A 21 20.83 -10.63 -21.42
N SER A 22 21.03 -11.75 -22.11
CA SER A 22 21.97 -11.87 -23.22
C SER A 22 21.65 -10.92 -24.39
N ASN A 23 20.36 -10.56 -24.58
CA ASN A 23 19.94 -9.59 -25.58
C ASN A 23 20.17 -8.13 -25.13
N TYR A 24 20.46 -7.92 -23.84
CA TYR A 24 20.59 -6.61 -23.19
C TYR A 24 21.96 -6.42 -22.51
N ALA A 25 22.97 -7.16 -22.97
CA ALA A 25 24.31 -7.16 -22.41
C ALA A 25 24.94 -5.75 -22.34
N LYS A 26 24.70 -4.92 -23.36
CA LYS A 26 25.24 -3.55 -23.43
C LYS A 26 24.58 -2.66 -22.38
N GLU A 27 23.27 -2.77 -22.23
CA GLU A 27 22.45 -2.03 -21.27
C GLU A 27 22.86 -2.40 -19.85
N ILE A 28 22.91 -3.69 -19.53
CA ILE A 28 23.34 -4.19 -18.21
C ILE A 28 24.76 -3.73 -17.89
N ARG A 29 25.69 -3.83 -18.84
CA ARG A 29 27.06 -3.32 -18.68
C ARG A 29 27.09 -1.81 -18.41
N GLY A 30 26.17 -1.06 -19.01
CA GLY A 30 25.98 0.37 -18.76
C GLY A 30 25.54 0.66 -17.32
N VAL A 31 24.62 -0.14 -16.77
CA VAL A 31 24.15 0.01 -15.38
C VAL A 31 25.24 -0.26 -14.35
N LEU A 32 26.15 -1.21 -14.62
CA LEU A 32 27.32 -1.47 -13.76
C LEU A 32 28.31 -0.29 -13.71
N GLY A 33 28.20 0.66 -14.65
CA GLY A 33 28.92 1.93 -14.61
C GLY A 33 30.41 1.84 -14.95
N ALA A 34 31.12 2.93 -14.65
CA ALA A 34 32.54 3.09 -14.96
C ALA A 34 33.45 2.23 -14.07
N ASP A 35 33.05 1.97 -12.83
CA ASP A 35 33.81 1.20 -11.84
C ASP A 35 33.73 -0.33 -12.03
N PHE A 36 33.11 -0.77 -13.13
CA PHE A 36 33.03 -2.18 -13.47
C PHE A 36 34.41 -2.82 -13.60
N LYS A 37 34.56 -3.94 -12.90
CA LYS A 37 35.75 -4.78 -12.90
C LYS A 37 35.49 -6.04 -13.74
N PRO A 38 36.33 -6.33 -14.76
CA PRO A 38 36.12 -7.47 -15.67
C PRO A 38 35.95 -8.82 -14.99
N TYR A 39 36.60 -9.06 -13.85
CA TYR A 39 36.49 -10.33 -13.12
C TYR A 39 35.17 -10.53 -12.36
N GLY A 40 34.33 -9.50 -12.28
CA GLY A 40 33.06 -9.55 -11.56
C GLY A 40 32.75 -8.22 -10.88
N SER A 41 31.53 -7.74 -11.06
CA SER A 41 31.01 -6.57 -10.35
C SER A 41 29.53 -6.77 -10.06
N GLU A 42 29.11 -6.19 -8.95
CA GLU A 42 27.73 -6.24 -8.46
C GLU A 42 27.31 -4.86 -8.00
N VAL A 43 26.08 -4.47 -8.35
CA VAL A 43 25.43 -3.25 -7.88
C VAL A 43 23.97 -3.52 -7.53
N GLU A 44 23.46 -2.81 -6.53
CA GLU A 44 22.03 -2.76 -6.26
C GLU A 44 21.42 -1.50 -6.87
N LYS A 45 20.29 -1.66 -7.57
CA LYS A 45 19.55 -0.57 -8.21
C LYS A 45 18.06 -0.80 -8.09
N ASP A 46 17.30 0.29 -8.03
CA ASP A 46 15.85 0.22 -8.16
C ASP A 46 15.48 0.12 -9.64
N VAL A 47 14.71 -0.91 -9.99
CA VAL A 47 14.26 -1.18 -11.36
C VAL A 47 12.74 -1.13 -11.42
N ARG A 48 12.22 -0.76 -12.58
CA ARG A 48 10.79 -0.70 -12.84
C ARG A 48 10.32 -1.96 -13.57
N LEU A 49 9.11 -2.40 -13.25
CA LEU A 49 8.44 -3.50 -13.92
C LEU A 49 7.31 -2.95 -14.79
N ILE A 50 7.45 -3.14 -16.10
CA ILE A 50 6.54 -2.58 -17.12
C ILE A 50 5.80 -3.73 -17.80
N PRO A 51 4.51 -3.96 -17.49
CA PRO A 51 3.67 -4.91 -18.21
C PRO A 51 3.47 -4.49 -19.67
N GLU A 52 3.51 -5.46 -20.58
CA GLU A 52 3.32 -5.25 -22.01
C GLU A 52 2.12 -6.08 -22.51
N PRO A 53 0.87 -5.70 -22.18
CA PRO A 53 -0.32 -6.46 -22.56
C PRO A 53 -0.53 -6.60 -24.07
N THR A 54 0.09 -5.69 -24.84
CA THR A 54 0.06 -5.69 -26.31
C THR A 54 1.29 -6.37 -26.95
N ASN A 55 2.13 -7.05 -26.16
CA ASN A 55 3.31 -7.74 -26.68
C ASN A 55 2.90 -8.91 -27.56
N ARG A 56 3.46 -8.97 -28.78
CA ARG A 56 3.12 -9.97 -29.81
C ARG A 56 3.45 -11.42 -29.44
N PHE A 57 4.37 -11.64 -28.50
CA PHE A 57 4.87 -12.97 -28.13
C PHE A 57 4.21 -13.51 -26.86
N ASP A 58 3.96 -12.62 -25.91
CA ASP A 58 3.35 -12.96 -24.62
C ASP A 58 2.57 -11.76 -24.07
N PRO A 59 1.23 -11.81 -24.01
CA PRO A 59 0.42 -10.72 -23.45
C PRO A 59 0.64 -10.53 -21.93
N HIS A 60 1.33 -11.44 -21.26
CA HIS A 60 1.72 -11.28 -19.86
C HIS A 60 3.16 -10.80 -19.69
N ALA A 61 3.88 -10.49 -20.78
CA ALA A 61 5.27 -10.06 -20.69
C ALA A 61 5.43 -8.88 -19.72
N VAL A 62 6.39 -8.99 -18.80
CA VAL A 62 6.78 -7.92 -17.89
C VAL A 62 8.23 -7.60 -18.16
N ARG A 63 8.47 -6.39 -18.67
CA ARG A 63 9.79 -5.88 -18.99
C ARG A 63 10.42 -5.25 -17.74
N VAL A 64 11.69 -5.55 -17.50
CA VAL A 64 12.49 -5.01 -16.39
C VAL A 64 13.36 -3.88 -16.94
N VAL A 65 13.22 -2.68 -16.38
CA VAL A 65 13.94 -1.48 -16.87
C VAL A 65 14.60 -0.68 -15.76
N HIS A 66 15.79 -0.17 -16.02
CA HIS A 66 16.47 0.82 -15.18
C HIS A 66 16.67 2.11 -15.98
N GLY A 67 16.04 3.20 -15.55
CA GLY A 67 15.90 4.38 -16.41
C GLY A 67 15.20 4.01 -17.72
N GLU A 68 15.80 4.34 -18.86
CA GLU A 68 15.28 3.98 -20.19
C GLU A 68 15.81 2.63 -20.69
N GLN A 69 16.75 2.01 -19.96
CA GLN A 69 17.44 0.81 -20.39
C GLN A 69 16.66 -0.44 -20.01
N THR A 70 16.43 -1.32 -20.98
CA THR A 70 15.85 -2.65 -20.73
C THR A 70 16.93 -3.60 -20.27
N LEU A 71 16.69 -4.30 -19.17
CA LEU A 71 17.63 -5.28 -18.60
C LEU A 71 17.22 -6.72 -18.91
N GLY A 72 15.94 -6.93 -19.21
CA GLY A 72 15.39 -8.24 -19.56
C GLY A 72 13.90 -8.31 -19.27
N TYR A 73 13.40 -9.52 -19.09
CA TYR A 73 11.99 -9.80 -18.81
C TYR A 73 11.83 -10.75 -17.64
N LEU A 74 10.68 -10.71 -16.98
CA LEU A 74 10.31 -11.81 -16.08
C LEU A 74 10.18 -13.13 -16.87
N PRO A 75 10.57 -14.28 -16.27
CA PRO A 75 10.29 -15.59 -16.84
C PRO A 75 8.80 -15.76 -17.17
N LYS A 76 8.47 -16.46 -18.25
CA LYS A 76 7.10 -16.57 -18.77
C LYS A 76 6.08 -17.11 -17.74
N ASP A 77 6.49 -18.05 -16.90
CA ASP A 77 5.68 -18.59 -15.80
C ASP A 77 5.43 -17.54 -14.72
N GLN A 78 6.45 -16.77 -14.35
CA GLN A 78 6.35 -15.69 -13.37
C GLN A 78 5.56 -14.49 -13.91
N ALA A 79 5.81 -14.13 -15.17
CA ALA A 79 5.13 -13.03 -15.86
C ALA A 79 3.61 -13.21 -15.83
N LYS A 80 3.10 -14.44 -16.01
CA LYS A 80 1.67 -14.75 -15.90
C LYS A 80 1.04 -14.40 -14.54
N VAL A 81 1.77 -14.61 -13.44
CA VAL A 81 1.24 -14.37 -12.09
C VAL A 81 1.46 -12.93 -11.63
N TYR A 82 2.55 -12.28 -12.03
CA TYR A 82 2.84 -10.89 -11.68
C TYR A 82 2.18 -9.86 -12.61
N SER A 83 1.92 -10.20 -13.88
CA SER A 83 1.34 -9.27 -14.85
C SER A 83 0.00 -8.66 -14.38
N PRO A 84 -0.97 -9.42 -13.83
CA PRO A 84 -2.24 -8.83 -13.39
C PRO A 84 -2.11 -7.74 -12.30
N PRO A 85 -1.46 -7.97 -11.13
CA PRO A 85 -1.32 -6.92 -10.11
C PRO A 85 -0.48 -5.73 -10.60
N LEU A 86 0.56 -5.97 -11.41
CA LEU A 86 1.37 -4.88 -11.97
C LEU A 86 0.59 -4.04 -12.99
N THR A 87 -0.23 -4.68 -13.84
CA THR A 87 -1.08 -3.97 -14.81
C THR A 87 -2.13 -3.13 -14.10
N ALA A 88 -2.72 -3.64 -13.01
CA ALA A 88 -3.67 -2.90 -12.20
C ALA A 88 -3.05 -1.61 -11.62
N LEU A 89 -1.81 -1.68 -11.11
CA LEU A 89 -1.06 -0.50 -10.66
C LEU A 89 -0.83 0.51 -11.78
N VAL A 90 -0.37 0.04 -12.95
CA VAL A 90 -0.09 0.91 -14.10
C VAL A 90 -1.35 1.61 -14.60
N ASN A 91 -2.48 0.91 -14.65
CA ASN A 91 -3.77 1.49 -15.03
C ASN A 91 -4.26 2.56 -14.02
N GLN A 92 -3.82 2.49 -12.77
CA GLN A 92 -4.07 3.50 -11.74
C GLN A 92 -3.06 4.67 -11.78
N GLY A 93 -2.12 4.66 -12.73
CA GLY A 93 -1.12 5.72 -12.90
C GLY A 93 0.15 5.54 -12.06
N TRP A 94 0.35 4.36 -11.47
CA TRP A 94 1.56 4.02 -10.72
C TRP A 94 2.59 3.30 -11.59
N THR A 95 3.86 3.46 -11.25
CA THR A 95 4.98 2.71 -11.85
C THR A 95 5.54 1.74 -10.82
N PRO A 96 5.31 0.43 -10.95
CA PRO A 96 5.87 -0.56 -10.04
C PRO A 96 7.40 -0.52 -10.05
N GLN A 97 8.01 -0.46 -8.88
CA GLN A 97 9.45 -0.44 -8.67
C GLN A 97 9.86 -1.48 -7.61
N VAL A 98 11.03 -2.08 -7.82
CA VAL A 98 11.60 -3.07 -6.91
C VAL A 98 13.12 -2.98 -6.91
N ARG A 99 13.77 -3.38 -5.81
CA ARG A 99 15.21 -3.53 -5.78
C ARG A 99 15.67 -4.70 -6.64
N ALA A 100 16.74 -4.49 -7.39
CA ALA A 100 17.42 -5.51 -8.16
C ALA A 100 18.90 -5.57 -7.81
N ARG A 101 19.41 -6.80 -7.73
CA ARG A 101 20.84 -7.11 -7.75
C ARG A 101 21.25 -7.34 -9.19
N ILE A 102 22.18 -6.52 -9.67
CA ILE A 102 22.71 -6.59 -11.03
C ILE A 102 24.16 -7.01 -10.94
N TRP A 103 24.47 -8.15 -11.53
CA TRP A 103 25.81 -8.71 -11.56
C TRP A 103 26.31 -8.84 -13.00
N GLY A 104 27.61 -8.68 -13.20
CA GLY A 104 28.21 -9.01 -14.49
C GLY A 104 29.71 -9.24 -14.40
N ARG A 105 30.23 -9.93 -15.42
CA ARG A 105 31.66 -10.16 -15.62
C ARG A 105 31.98 -10.21 -17.12
N GLN A 106 33.26 -10.17 -17.42
CA GLN A 106 33.79 -10.32 -18.76
C GLN A 106 34.58 -11.63 -18.82
N ASP A 107 34.05 -12.60 -19.55
CA ASP A 107 34.72 -13.89 -19.74
C ASP A 107 35.87 -13.69 -20.75
N GLU A 108 37.09 -13.89 -20.26
CA GLU A 108 38.27 -13.99 -21.10
C GLU A 108 38.25 -15.32 -21.85
N ASN A 109 38.35 -15.25 -23.16
CA ASN A 109 38.31 -16.42 -24.01
C ASN A 109 39.66 -17.14 -23.92
N TRP A 110 39.68 -18.42 -23.51
CA TRP A 110 40.90 -19.23 -23.34
C TRP A 110 41.77 -19.32 -24.60
N ASP A 111 41.19 -19.16 -25.79
CA ASP A 111 41.91 -19.23 -27.08
C ASP A 111 42.49 -17.89 -27.57
N GLY A 112 42.19 -16.76 -26.91
CA GLY A 112 42.68 -15.43 -27.28
C GLY A 112 42.24 -14.91 -28.65
N ARG A 113 41.40 -15.65 -29.39
CA ARG A 113 41.02 -15.34 -30.78
C ARG A 113 39.72 -14.56 -30.90
N ARG A 114 38.93 -14.49 -29.82
CA ARG A 114 37.67 -13.74 -29.77
C ARG A 114 37.72 -12.62 -28.75
N ARG A 115 36.96 -11.56 -29.03
CA ARG A 115 36.76 -10.47 -28.07
C ARG A 115 36.12 -11.03 -26.79
N PRO A 116 36.52 -10.56 -25.61
CA PRO A 116 35.95 -11.04 -24.35
C PRO A 116 34.44 -10.83 -24.32
N GLN A 117 33.69 -11.84 -23.88
CA GLN A 117 32.23 -11.82 -23.87
C GLN A 117 31.72 -11.30 -22.52
N PHE A 118 30.82 -10.33 -22.54
CA PHE A 118 30.14 -9.88 -21.33
C PHE A 118 29.01 -10.86 -20.98
N VAL A 119 28.95 -11.26 -19.72
CA VAL A 119 27.86 -12.03 -19.13
C VAL A 119 27.29 -11.21 -17.98
N GLY A 120 25.97 -11.01 -18.00
CA GLY A 120 25.23 -10.31 -16.95
C GLY A 120 24.06 -11.14 -16.46
N SER A 121 23.70 -10.95 -15.19
CA SER A 121 22.52 -11.53 -14.55
C SER A 121 21.84 -10.44 -13.72
N VAL A 122 20.51 -10.48 -13.72
CA VAL A 122 19.69 -9.57 -12.92
C VAL A 122 18.74 -10.40 -12.09
N ALA A 123 18.72 -10.16 -10.78
CA ALA A 123 17.79 -10.78 -9.86
C ALA A 123 16.99 -9.70 -9.11
N LEU A 124 15.71 -9.94 -8.88
CA LEU A 124 14.78 -9.00 -8.26
C LEU A 124 14.40 -9.45 -6.85
N ASP A 125 14.23 -8.50 -5.94
CA ASP A 125 13.66 -8.72 -4.60
C ASP A 125 12.13 -8.69 -4.66
N LEU A 126 11.52 -9.72 -5.26
CA LEU A 126 10.08 -9.82 -5.38
C LEU A 126 9.51 -10.77 -4.32
N ALA A 127 8.53 -10.28 -3.56
CA ALA A 127 7.66 -11.13 -2.75
C ALA A 127 6.69 -11.91 -3.63
N ASP A 128 5.98 -12.87 -3.03
CA ASP A 128 4.93 -13.61 -3.74
C ASP A 128 3.94 -12.66 -4.44
N PRO A 129 3.34 -13.04 -5.58
CA PRO A 129 2.50 -12.14 -6.39
C PRO A 129 1.32 -11.49 -5.64
N HIS A 130 0.80 -12.17 -4.62
CA HIS A 130 -0.30 -11.67 -3.79
C HIS A 130 0.18 -10.76 -2.62
N MET A 131 1.50 -10.57 -2.49
CA MET A 131 2.19 -9.82 -1.43
C MET A 131 3.00 -8.62 -1.97
N ILE A 132 2.94 -8.32 -3.27
CA ILE A 132 3.65 -7.17 -3.84
C ILE A 132 2.83 -5.88 -3.80
N VAL A 133 1.51 -5.99 -3.60
CA VAL A 133 0.58 -4.86 -3.50
C VAL A 133 -0.39 -5.06 -2.34
N PRO A 134 -0.82 -3.99 -1.67
CA PRO A 134 -1.84 -4.09 -0.63
C PRO A 134 -3.22 -4.38 -1.23
N ALA A 135 -4.04 -5.11 -0.48
CA ALA A 135 -5.41 -5.47 -0.86
C ALA A 135 -6.41 -4.29 -0.72
N ASN A 136 -5.99 -3.18 -0.12
CA ASN A 136 -6.78 -1.96 -0.01
C ASN A 136 -5.99 -0.72 -0.44
N MET A 137 -6.72 0.38 -0.63
CA MET A 137 -6.15 1.66 -1.00
C MET A 137 -5.48 2.35 0.20
N PRO A 138 -4.49 3.22 -0.03
CA PRO A 138 -3.96 4.08 1.03
C PRO A 138 -5.07 4.97 1.60
N PRO A 139 -4.92 5.46 2.85
CA PRO A 139 -5.83 6.44 3.43
C PRO A 139 -5.96 7.68 2.54
N ALA A 140 -7.18 8.22 2.43
CA ALA A 140 -7.42 9.45 1.67
C ALA A 140 -6.88 10.70 2.38
N ASP A 141 -6.73 10.62 3.70
CA ASP A 141 -6.15 11.69 4.52
C ASP A 141 -4.63 11.78 4.33
N LEU A 142 -4.08 12.98 4.53
CA LEU A 142 -2.65 13.24 4.62
C LEU A 142 -2.11 12.38 5.76
N HIS A 143 -1.21 11.47 5.42
CA HIS A 143 -0.77 10.45 6.36
C HIS A 143 0.74 10.21 6.29
N VAL A 144 1.29 9.69 7.37
CA VAL A 144 2.66 9.23 7.45
C VAL A 144 2.65 7.73 7.62
N MET A 145 3.40 7.02 6.76
CA MET A 145 3.63 5.60 6.92
C MET A 145 4.73 5.38 7.96
N LEU A 146 4.41 4.68 9.05
CA LEU A 146 5.41 4.26 10.03
C LEU A 146 6.48 3.38 9.36
N PRO A 147 7.77 3.58 9.67
CA PRO A 147 8.84 2.73 9.17
C PRO A 147 8.60 1.27 9.55
N GLN A 148 8.94 0.37 8.63
CA GLN A 148 8.83 -1.07 8.86
C GLN A 148 9.77 -1.53 9.98
N GLY A 149 9.39 -2.60 10.67
CA GLY A 149 10.17 -3.13 11.78
C GLY A 149 9.73 -4.52 12.19
N ARG A 150 9.20 -4.64 13.42
CA ARG A 150 8.79 -5.93 13.97
C ARG A 150 7.31 -6.16 13.77
N ALA A 151 6.94 -7.43 13.74
CA ALA A 151 5.55 -7.86 13.80
C ALA A 151 4.93 -7.46 15.16
N VAL A 152 3.83 -6.72 15.12
CA VAL A 152 3.02 -6.34 16.27
C VAL A 152 1.60 -6.86 16.05
N GLN A 153 1.17 -7.77 16.93
CA GLN A 153 -0.14 -8.41 16.83
C GLN A 153 -1.25 -7.46 17.28
N VAL A 154 -2.31 -7.34 16.46
CA VAL A 154 -3.55 -6.68 16.84
C VAL A 154 -4.36 -7.65 17.73
N THR A 155 -5.26 -7.11 18.54
CA THR A 155 -6.14 -7.90 19.41
C THR A 155 -7.58 -7.48 19.22
N GLY A 156 -8.51 -8.45 19.26
CA GLY A 156 -9.94 -8.19 19.09
C GLY A 156 -10.43 -8.23 17.65
N GLU A 157 -9.59 -8.68 16.70
CA GLU A 157 -9.93 -8.76 15.27
C GLU A 157 -11.15 -9.66 15.02
N GLU A 158 -11.41 -10.64 15.89
CA GLU A 158 -12.55 -11.56 15.78
C GLU A 158 -13.91 -10.84 15.79
N LYS A 159 -13.97 -9.62 16.34
CA LYS A 159 -15.18 -8.78 16.38
C LYS A 159 -15.43 -8.03 15.08
N HIS A 160 -14.45 -8.02 14.18
CA HIS A 160 -14.40 -7.19 12.99
C HIS A 160 -14.34 -8.02 11.69
N MET A 161 -14.66 -9.31 11.78
CA MET A 161 -14.58 -10.27 10.67
C MET A 161 -15.41 -9.85 9.44
N THR A 162 -16.51 -9.12 9.58
CA THR A 162 -17.41 -8.78 8.47
C THR A 162 -16.71 -8.01 7.34
N HIS A 163 -15.85 -7.03 7.65
CA HIS A 163 -15.08 -6.33 6.62
C HIS A 163 -13.69 -6.94 6.42
N LEU A 164 -13.05 -7.49 7.46
CA LEU A 164 -11.74 -8.11 7.31
C LEU A 164 -11.78 -9.29 6.33
N ALA A 165 -12.82 -10.13 6.41
CA ALA A 165 -13.01 -11.27 5.51
C ALA A 165 -13.14 -10.88 4.02
N GLN A 166 -13.50 -9.63 3.72
CA GLN A 166 -13.64 -9.13 2.34
C GLN A 166 -12.29 -8.81 1.70
N LEU A 167 -11.26 -8.57 2.52
CA LEU A 167 -9.92 -8.20 2.09
C LEU A 167 -8.95 -9.38 2.08
N VAL A 168 -9.30 -10.49 2.73
CA VAL A 168 -8.45 -11.68 2.76
C VAL A 168 -8.26 -12.23 1.35
N SER A 169 -7.00 -12.32 0.95
CA SER A 169 -6.60 -12.93 -0.31
C SER A 169 -6.98 -14.41 -0.39
N PRO A 170 -7.30 -14.95 -1.58
CA PRO A 170 -7.48 -16.39 -1.79
C PRO A 170 -6.27 -17.23 -1.35
N GLN A 171 -5.05 -16.65 -1.36
CA GLN A 171 -3.83 -17.31 -0.89
C GLN A 171 -3.71 -17.36 0.65
N GLY A 172 -4.66 -16.74 1.36
CA GLY A 172 -4.74 -16.76 2.83
C GLY A 172 -3.90 -15.71 3.53
N GLU A 173 -3.13 -14.90 2.80
CA GLU A 173 -2.46 -13.72 3.33
C GLU A 173 -2.37 -12.60 2.29
N CYS A 174 -2.33 -11.36 2.73
CA CYS A 174 -2.07 -10.18 1.90
C CYS A 174 -1.54 -9.02 2.76
N TRP A 175 -0.90 -8.06 2.11
CA TRP A 175 -0.64 -6.77 2.74
C TRP A 175 -1.88 -5.89 2.74
N ILE A 176 -2.00 -5.03 3.73
CA ILE A 176 -3.00 -3.97 3.81
C ILE A 176 -2.40 -2.69 4.41
N TYR A 177 -2.96 -1.56 4.01
CA TYR A 177 -2.87 -0.30 4.75
C TYR A 177 -3.77 -0.35 5.97
N VAL A 178 -3.26 0.16 7.09
CA VAL A 178 -4.05 0.43 8.28
C VAL A 178 -3.77 1.84 8.77
N THR A 179 -4.69 2.37 9.57
CA THR A 179 -4.53 3.65 10.27
C THR A 179 -4.61 3.43 11.77
N LEU A 180 -3.88 4.23 12.53
CA LEU A 180 -3.78 4.12 13.98
C LEU A 180 -4.46 5.31 14.62
N HIS A 181 -5.37 5.04 15.56
CA HIS A 181 -6.21 6.05 16.20
C HIS A 181 -6.12 5.92 17.71
N GLN A 182 -6.02 7.05 18.41
CA GLN A 182 -6.16 7.06 19.86
C GLN A 182 -7.65 6.89 20.21
N VAL A 183 -7.96 5.92 21.07
CA VAL A 183 -9.31 5.69 21.58
C VAL A 183 -9.31 5.51 23.09
N GLU A 184 -10.36 5.99 23.75
CA GLU A 184 -10.61 5.68 25.15
C GLU A 184 -11.54 4.48 25.26
N GLN A 185 -11.04 3.39 25.83
CA GLN A 185 -11.83 2.21 26.12
C GLN A 185 -12.33 2.28 27.56
N GLN A 186 -13.64 2.41 27.73
CA GLN A 186 -14.28 2.39 29.04
C GLN A 186 -14.39 0.95 29.56
N ARG A 187 -13.88 0.73 30.75
CA ARG A 187 -14.06 -0.49 31.54
C ARG A 187 -15.05 -0.23 32.66
N ALA A 188 -15.49 -1.31 33.32
CA ALA A 188 -16.47 -1.26 34.40
C ALA A 188 -16.14 -0.25 35.52
N ARG A 189 -14.87 0.10 35.74
CA ARG A 189 -14.43 1.04 36.79
C ARG A 189 -13.27 1.97 36.39
N SER A 190 -12.85 1.99 35.14
CA SER A 190 -11.73 2.82 34.68
C SER A 190 -11.80 3.09 33.18
N THR A 191 -11.17 4.16 32.72
CA THR A 191 -10.89 4.37 31.30
C THR A 191 -9.46 3.97 31.00
N ARG A 192 -9.23 3.42 29.80
CA ARG A 192 -7.90 3.13 29.31
C ARG A 192 -7.76 3.65 27.89
N THR A 193 -6.75 4.49 27.67
CA THR A 193 -6.36 4.93 26.33
C THR A 193 -5.59 3.81 25.61
N LEU A 194 -6.05 3.45 24.42
CA LEU A 194 -5.44 2.42 23.57
C LEU A 194 -5.27 2.97 22.14
N VAL A 195 -4.46 2.27 21.37
CA VAL A 195 -4.36 2.48 19.92
C VAL A 195 -5.31 1.51 19.23
N GLU A 196 -6.33 2.04 18.58
CA GLU A 196 -7.22 1.31 17.68
C GLU A 196 -6.61 1.26 16.29
N VAL A 197 -6.60 0.08 15.70
CA VAL A 197 -6.21 -0.15 14.32
C VAL A 197 -7.47 -0.11 13.47
N ARG A 198 -7.47 0.70 12.42
CA ARG A 198 -8.58 0.79 11.47
C ARG A 198 -8.15 0.39 10.07
N VAL A 199 -9.03 -0.35 9.39
CA VAL A 199 -8.89 -0.77 8.00
C VAL A 199 -10.01 -0.12 7.20
N ASN A 200 -9.66 0.65 6.16
CA ASN A 200 -10.63 1.42 5.36
C ASN A 200 -11.54 2.34 6.20
N GLY A 201 -11.03 2.84 7.33
CA GLY A 201 -11.79 3.68 8.27
C GLY A 201 -12.63 2.92 9.29
N GLU A 202 -12.76 1.60 9.19
CA GLU A 202 -13.49 0.77 10.15
C GLU A 202 -12.57 0.16 11.21
N PRO A 203 -13.02 0.01 12.48
CA PRO A 203 -12.23 -0.63 13.53
C PRO A 203 -11.90 -2.09 13.20
N ALA A 204 -10.63 -2.46 13.27
CA ALA A 204 -10.13 -3.82 13.02
C ALA A 204 -9.54 -4.47 14.29
N GLY A 205 -9.55 -3.77 15.43
CA GLY A 205 -9.03 -4.24 16.70
C GLY A 205 -8.16 -3.19 17.38
N THR A 206 -7.46 -3.59 18.44
CA THR A 206 -6.61 -2.70 19.25
C THR A 206 -5.24 -3.29 19.49
N LEU A 207 -4.23 -2.43 19.63
CA LEU A 207 -2.92 -2.85 20.10
C LEU A 207 -2.94 -3.20 21.57
N SER A 208 -1.98 -4.05 21.99
CA SER A 208 -1.86 -4.42 23.39
C SER A 208 -1.71 -3.18 24.30
N PRO A 209 -2.17 -3.26 25.56
CA PRO A 209 -1.83 -2.37 26.65
C PRO A 209 -0.44 -1.70 26.61
N ALA A 210 0.61 -2.50 26.47
CA ALA A 210 2.00 -2.04 26.54
C ALA A 210 2.40 -1.34 25.24
N THR A 211 2.05 -1.93 24.09
CA THR A 211 2.37 -1.36 22.78
C THR A 211 1.62 -0.06 22.52
N SER A 212 0.37 0.04 22.98
CA SER A 212 -0.41 1.29 22.90
C SER A 212 0.30 2.41 23.66
N ALA A 213 0.76 2.16 24.89
CA ALA A 213 1.47 3.17 25.68
C ALA A 213 2.77 3.64 25.00
N GLU A 214 3.46 2.76 24.28
CA GLU A 214 4.65 3.10 23.50
C GLU A 214 4.32 3.95 22.26
N MET A 215 3.21 3.67 21.57
CA MET A 215 2.86 4.32 20.30
C MET A 215 2.08 5.63 20.46
N LEU A 216 1.34 5.82 21.56
CA LEU A 216 0.51 7.01 21.77
C LEU A 216 1.27 8.34 21.64
N PRO A 217 2.50 8.50 22.18
CA PRO A 217 3.27 9.74 21.99
C PRO A 217 3.57 10.04 20.52
N VAL A 218 3.84 9.01 19.71
CA VAL A 218 4.10 9.16 18.27
C VAL A 218 2.84 9.61 17.54
N LEU A 219 1.68 9.01 17.86
CA LEU A 219 0.39 9.41 17.29
C LEU A 219 0.03 10.85 17.65
N ALA A 220 0.26 11.26 18.91
CA ALA A 220 0.02 12.61 19.37
C ALA A 220 0.87 13.63 18.60
N HIS A 221 2.19 13.37 18.49
CA HIS A 221 3.12 14.21 17.73
C HIS A 221 2.72 14.36 16.26
N LEU A 222 2.40 13.26 15.57
CA LEU A 222 1.99 13.31 14.17
C LEU A 222 0.63 14.01 13.98
N SER A 223 -0.29 13.85 14.94
CA SER A 223 -1.58 14.54 14.94
C SER A 223 -1.43 16.06 15.13
N GLU A 224 -0.51 16.51 15.99
CA GLU A 224 -0.16 17.93 16.15
C GLU A 224 0.37 18.55 14.85
N LEU A 225 1.09 17.76 14.06
CA LEU A 225 1.54 18.13 12.72
C LEU A 225 0.44 18.01 11.65
N GLY A 226 -0.78 17.60 12.03
CA GLY A 226 -1.94 17.48 11.14
C GLY A 226 -1.86 16.28 10.19
N MET A 227 -1.21 15.20 10.60
CA MET A 227 -1.02 13.98 9.80
C MET A 227 -1.63 12.76 10.48
N LEU A 228 -2.31 11.93 9.69
CA LEU A 228 -2.80 10.63 10.15
C LEU A 228 -1.65 9.64 10.24
N THR A 229 -1.61 8.84 11.30
CA THR A 229 -0.63 7.75 11.42
C THR A 229 -1.13 6.53 10.68
N ALA A 230 -0.37 6.08 9.68
CA ALA A 230 -0.65 4.89 8.90
C ALA A 230 0.47 3.86 9.03
N ALA A 231 0.17 2.59 8.78
CA ALA A 231 1.14 1.51 8.86
C ALA A 231 0.84 0.43 7.82
N ARG A 232 1.87 -0.38 7.52
CA ARG A 232 1.71 -1.62 6.75
C ARG A 232 1.33 -2.73 7.72
N ALA A 233 0.37 -3.55 7.34
CA ALA A 233 0.01 -4.75 8.10
C ALA A 233 -0.17 -5.95 7.17
N VAL A 234 0.09 -7.14 7.69
CA VAL A 234 -0.27 -8.40 7.05
C VAL A 234 -1.63 -8.82 7.61
N LEU A 235 -2.56 -9.07 6.71
CA LEU A 235 -3.83 -9.73 7.01
C LEU A 235 -3.67 -11.20 6.65
N LYS A 236 -3.84 -12.09 7.63
CA LYS A 236 -3.72 -13.54 7.44
C LYS A 236 -4.99 -14.24 7.88
N GLY A 237 -5.51 -15.15 7.07
CA GLY A 237 -6.66 -15.95 7.45
C GLY A 237 -7.55 -16.35 6.28
N ASN A 238 -8.85 -16.42 6.55
CA ASN A 238 -9.91 -16.76 5.61
C ASN A 238 -11.22 -16.06 6.01
N ARG A 239 -12.34 -16.47 5.40
CA ARG A 239 -13.66 -15.90 5.68
C ARG A 239 -14.18 -16.12 7.11
N VAL A 240 -13.61 -17.05 7.86
CA VAL A 240 -14.04 -17.44 9.22
C VAL A 240 -13.17 -16.79 10.28
N LYS A 241 -11.86 -16.72 10.05
CA LYS A 241 -10.90 -16.12 10.97
C LYS A 241 -9.88 -15.31 10.20
N ALA A 242 -9.60 -14.11 10.68
CA ALA A 242 -8.51 -13.27 10.19
C ALA A 242 -7.72 -12.70 11.38
N ASP A 243 -6.40 -12.68 11.23
CA ASP A 243 -5.45 -12.11 12.16
C ASP A 243 -4.78 -10.91 11.47
N VAL A 244 -4.64 -9.78 12.17
CA VAL A 244 -3.96 -8.59 11.65
C VAL A 244 -2.66 -8.39 12.39
N THR A 245 -1.56 -8.30 11.65
CA THR A 245 -0.23 -8.10 12.22
C THR A 245 0.41 -6.86 11.61
N LEU A 246 0.65 -5.82 12.41
CA LEU A 246 1.36 -4.62 11.95
C LEU A 246 2.83 -4.93 11.71
N ASN A 247 3.43 -4.28 10.72
CA ASN A 247 4.86 -4.26 10.50
C ASN A 247 5.37 -2.84 10.75
N VAL A 248 5.78 -2.56 11.98
CA VAL A 248 6.20 -1.23 12.43
C VAL A 248 7.46 -1.31 13.29
N CYS A 249 8.30 -0.30 13.17
CA CYS A 249 9.43 -0.11 14.08
C CYS A 249 8.94 0.27 15.49
N LYS A 250 9.84 0.19 16.47
CA LYS A 250 9.56 0.66 17.83
C LYS A 250 9.51 2.18 17.83
N ALA A 251 8.73 2.78 18.73
CA ALA A 251 8.70 4.23 18.85
C ALA A 251 10.10 4.78 19.16
N SER A 252 10.83 4.06 20.02
CA SER A 252 12.22 4.33 20.39
C SER A 252 13.26 4.20 19.26
N SER A 253 12.89 3.64 18.11
CA SER A 253 13.77 3.54 16.93
C SER A 253 13.52 4.64 15.90
N LEU A 254 12.53 5.49 16.11
CA LEU A 254 12.31 6.67 15.27
C LEU A 254 13.39 7.71 15.59
N THR A 255 14.04 8.23 14.55
CA THR A 255 15.08 9.25 14.71
C THR A 255 14.44 10.63 14.82
N ASP A 256 15.12 11.57 15.50
CA ASP A 256 14.66 12.96 15.61
C ASP A 256 14.44 13.58 14.21
N ALA A 257 15.37 13.34 13.28
CA ALA A 257 15.24 13.78 11.89
C ALA A 257 13.95 13.27 11.20
N TRP A 258 13.51 12.06 11.51
CA TRP A 258 12.26 11.52 10.98
C TRP A 258 11.04 12.12 11.69
N LEU A 259 11.11 12.36 13.00
CA LEU A 259 10.03 12.97 13.77
C LEU A 259 9.82 14.44 13.39
N ASP A 260 10.88 15.16 13.08
CA ASP A 260 10.85 16.58 12.68
C ASP A 260 10.31 16.76 11.26
N ALA A 261 10.67 15.85 10.35
CA ALA A 261 10.29 15.91 8.94
C ALA A 261 9.81 14.55 8.43
N PRO A 262 8.68 14.03 8.94
CA PRO A 262 8.19 12.72 8.53
C PRO A 262 7.76 12.78 7.05
N PRO A 263 8.07 11.74 6.25
CA PRO A 263 7.75 11.71 4.83
C PRO A 263 6.24 11.50 4.64
N ALA A 264 5.49 12.59 4.64
CA ALA A 264 4.04 12.58 4.46
C ALA A 264 3.68 12.13 3.04
N ALA A 265 2.75 11.18 2.94
CA ALA A 265 2.08 10.83 1.71
C ALA A 265 0.91 11.80 1.44
N GLU A 266 0.72 12.17 0.17
CA GLU A 266 -0.33 13.10 -0.26
C GLU A 266 -1.73 12.64 0.18
N GLY A 267 -2.53 13.56 0.70
CA GLY A 267 -3.93 13.33 1.08
C GLY A 267 -4.60 14.61 1.61
N ALA A 268 -5.91 14.56 1.87
CA ALA A 268 -6.63 15.67 2.49
C ALA A 268 -6.22 15.82 3.96
N ARG A 269 -6.10 17.03 4.52
CA ARG A 269 -5.80 17.12 5.96
C ARG A 269 -6.88 16.38 6.76
N PRO A 270 -6.51 15.51 7.71
CA PRO A 270 -7.48 14.79 8.53
C PRO A 270 -8.41 15.78 9.20
N ALA A 271 -9.72 15.50 9.19
CA ALA A 271 -10.64 16.23 10.05
C ALA A 271 -10.20 16.00 11.50
N GLN A 272 -9.87 17.07 12.23
CA GLN A 272 -9.52 16.97 13.65
C GLN A 272 -10.67 16.26 14.38
N GLN A 273 -10.41 15.10 14.98
CA GLN A 273 -11.38 14.46 15.85
C GLN A 273 -11.67 15.42 17.02
N PRO A 274 -12.94 15.74 17.32
CA PRO A 274 -13.25 16.60 18.46
C PRO A 274 -12.77 15.92 19.74
N THR A 275 -11.76 16.53 20.38
CA THR A 275 -11.34 16.17 21.74
C THR A 275 -12.53 16.45 22.67
N THR A 276 -13.22 15.41 23.12
CA THR A 276 -14.28 15.53 24.12
C THR A 276 -13.68 16.00 25.44
N GLY A 277 -13.95 17.25 25.81
CA GLY A 277 -13.49 17.81 27.08
C GLY A 277 -13.98 19.23 27.40
N SER A 278 -15.29 19.41 27.58
CA SER A 278 -15.94 20.23 28.65
C SER A 278 -17.34 20.74 28.26
N PRO A 279 -18.28 20.84 29.22
CA PRO A 279 -19.70 21.10 28.95
C PRO A 279 -19.99 22.60 28.82
N GLY A 280 -20.95 22.93 27.96
CA GLY A 280 -21.67 24.20 27.99
C GLY A 280 -21.06 25.31 27.14
N ARG A 281 -21.34 25.29 25.84
CA ARG A 281 -21.66 26.52 25.12
C ARG A 281 -22.50 26.19 23.89
N ASP A 282 -23.60 26.90 23.76
CA ASP A 282 -24.62 26.74 22.73
C ASP A 282 -24.02 26.47 21.35
N VAL A 283 -24.28 25.26 20.85
CA VAL A 283 -24.00 24.89 19.46
C VAL A 283 -25.05 25.58 18.61
N ALA A 284 -24.63 26.59 17.85
CA ALA A 284 -25.42 27.12 16.74
C ALA A 284 -25.85 25.96 15.83
N PRO A 285 -27.08 25.96 15.29
CA PRO A 285 -27.62 24.78 14.62
C PRO A 285 -26.75 24.38 13.44
N VAL A 286 -26.17 23.19 13.52
CA VAL A 286 -25.59 22.50 12.38
C VAL A 286 -26.74 22.30 11.40
N GLN A 287 -26.68 22.93 10.23
CA GLN A 287 -27.65 22.70 9.16
C GLN A 287 -27.67 21.19 8.87
N GLN A 288 -28.73 20.51 9.32
CA GLN A 288 -28.94 19.10 9.05
C GLN A 288 -29.44 18.99 7.61
N TRP A 289 -28.58 18.54 6.71
CA TRP A 289 -28.99 18.21 5.36
C TRP A 289 -29.61 16.81 5.36
N ARG A 290 -30.84 16.66 4.85
CA ARG A 290 -31.50 15.36 4.69
C ARG A 290 -31.48 14.94 3.22
N PHE A 291 -31.19 13.66 2.98
CA PHE A 291 -31.27 13.08 1.65
C PHE A 291 -32.73 12.75 1.29
N VAL A 292 -33.21 13.23 0.15
CA VAL A 292 -34.57 12.98 -0.36
C VAL A 292 -34.51 12.34 -1.76
N VAL A 293 -35.33 11.31 -1.97
CA VAL A 293 -35.41 10.59 -3.25
C VAL A 293 -36.53 11.15 -4.14
N PRO A 294 -36.36 11.17 -5.48
CA PRO A 294 -37.39 11.59 -6.42
C PRO A 294 -38.68 10.75 -6.36
N PRO A 295 -39.83 11.29 -6.81
CA PRO A 295 -41.05 10.52 -6.97
C PRO A 295 -40.82 9.29 -7.87
N GLY A 296 -41.18 8.10 -7.38
CA GLY A 296 -41.01 6.82 -8.10
C GLY A 296 -39.79 6.00 -7.68
N TRP A 297 -38.94 6.50 -6.77
CA TRP A 297 -37.86 5.74 -6.15
C TRP A 297 -38.31 5.10 -4.83
N PRO A 298 -37.70 3.98 -4.40
CA PRO A 298 -37.96 3.42 -3.09
C PRO A 298 -37.49 4.37 -1.97
N PRO A 299 -38.30 4.59 -0.91
CA PRO A 299 -37.93 5.48 0.18
C PRO A 299 -36.76 4.90 0.99
N PRO A 300 -35.72 5.70 1.30
CA PRO A 300 -34.60 5.23 2.11
C PRO A 300 -35.00 5.10 3.59
N PRO A 301 -34.30 4.26 4.39
CA PRO A 301 -34.51 4.18 5.83
C PRO A 301 -34.31 5.54 6.54
N PRO A 302 -34.95 5.78 7.69
CA PRO A 302 -34.77 7.03 8.45
C PRO A 302 -33.29 7.31 8.76
N GLY A 303 -32.81 8.51 8.42
CA GLY A 303 -31.42 8.92 8.65
C GLY A 303 -30.39 8.31 7.69
N TRP A 304 -30.83 7.55 6.69
CA TRP A 304 -29.93 7.00 5.68
C TRP A 304 -29.43 8.08 4.72
N VAL A 305 -28.13 8.02 4.42
CA VAL A 305 -27.45 8.86 3.44
C VAL A 305 -26.68 7.98 2.46
N PRO A 306 -26.63 8.34 1.16
CA PRO A 306 -25.93 7.54 0.17
C PRO A 306 -24.43 7.50 0.50
N PRO A 307 -23.78 6.32 0.50
CA PRO A 307 -22.33 6.21 0.68
C PRO A 307 -21.60 6.85 -0.51
N GLN A 308 -20.33 7.22 -0.32
CA GLN A 308 -19.52 7.82 -1.37
C GLN A 308 -19.42 6.89 -2.59
N GLY A 309 -19.75 7.40 -3.78
CA GLY A 309 -19.76 6.61 -5.02
C GLY A 309 -21.05 5.84 -5.30
N TRP A 310 -22.06 5.94 -4.42
CA TRP A 310 -23.39 5.41 -4.67
C TRP A 310 -23.99 6.01 -5.95
N ARG A 311 -24.62 5.17 -6.76
CA ARG A 311 -25.38 5.56 -7.95
C ARG A 311 -26.77 4.94 -7.86
N PRO A 312 -27.80 5.64 -8.34
CA PRO A 312 -29.13 5.06 -8.39
C PRO A 312 -29.17 3.86 -9.32
N ASP A 313 -30.05 2.92 -9.00
CA ASP A 313 -30.25 1.73 -9.83
C ASP A 313 -30.73 2.16 -11.23
N PRO A 314 -30.11 1.67 -12.33
CA PRO A 314 -30.51 2.02 -13.69
C PRO A 314 -31.97 1.65 -14.05
N SER A 315 -32.61 0.78 -13.27
CA SER A 315 -34.02 0.43 -13.41
C SER A 315 -35.00 1.47 -12.84
N TRP A 316 -34.51 2.44 -12.06
CA TRP A 316 -35.33 3.51 -11.50
C TRP A 316 -35.57 4.63 -12.52
N PRO A 317 -36.74 5.31 -12.46
CA PRO A 317 -37.00 6.44 -13.34
C PRO A 317 -35.95 7.54 -13.11
N PRO A 318 -35.52 8.27 -14.15
CA PRO A 318 -34.59 9.37 -13.97
C PRO A 318 -35.19 10.46 -13.05
N ALA A 319 -34.33 11.09 -12.24
CA ALA A 319 -34.74 12.23 -11.44
C ALA A 319 -35.11 13.41 -12.37
N PRO A 320 -36.09 14.26 -12.00
CA PRO A 320 -36.35 15.52 -12.69
C PRO A 320 -35.09 16.40 -12.79
N ASP A 321 -34.98 17.18 -13.87
CA ASP A 321 -33.79 17.97 -14.19
C ASP A 321 -33.41 19.01 -13.10
N ASP A 322 -34.36 19.38 -12.24
CA ASP A 322 -34.22 20.35 -11.14
C ASP A 322 -34.27 19.71 -9.74
N TRP A 323 -34.20 18.38 -9.64
CA TRP A 323 -34.35 17.67 -8.36
C TRP A 323 -33.16 17.89 -7.42
N GLN A 324 -33.45 18.39 -6.21
CA GLN A 324 -32.47 18.52 -5.13
C GLN A 324 -32.51 17.29 -4.22
N PHE A 325 -31.48 16.45 -4.31
CA PHE A 325 -31.33 15.27 -3.46
C PHE A 325 -31.03 15.61 -2.00
N TRP A 326 -30.61 16.84 -1.71
CA TRP A 326 -30.28 17.31 -0.37
C TRP A 326 -31.10 18.55 -0.07
N VAL A 327 -31.91 18.49 0.98
CA VAL A 327 -32.68 19.64 1.45
C VAL A 327 -32.31 19.93 2.90
N GLY A 328 -32.32 21.19 3.29
CA GLY A 328 -32.20 21.56 4.70
C GLY A 328 -33.37 20.98 5.49
N ALA A 329 -33.09 20.35 6.62
CA ALA A 329 -34.08 19.89 7.60
C ALA A 329 -34.54 21.06 8.48
#